data_AF-A0AAV8YQ53-F1
#
_entry.id   AF-A0AAV8YQ53-F1
#
_cell.length_a   1.000
_cell.length_b   1.000
_cell.length_c   1.000
_cell.angle_alpha   90.00
_cell.angle_beta   90.00
_cell.angle_gamma   90.00
#
_symmetry.space_group_name_H-M   'P 1'
#
loop_
_entity.id
_entity.type
_entity.pdbx_description
1 polymer ?
#
loop_
_entity_poly.entity_id
_entity_poly.type
_entity_poly.pdbx_seq_one_letter_code
_entity_poly.pdbx_strand_id
1 'polypeptide(L)'
;MIAKILVQCLLITCVYAISKHPILIVVSYDAFRYTSFDTELVPNMKRLKNVGTYADHLINVFPTKTFPNHHSIATGLYPKCTVSSVTAITILTMERRSRRRSIFRDYDVARASFPYQGQNITYIKTFQPDYDWSERVKTVISWITDDEKPANLVMLYFEEPDTHGHAFGPDSEIVNELIEKLDNITLYLEEQLEQHNLSDKVNVIHLSDHGMVSVTPPYFINITQYLKNGTYEWTGASPCIQIIPHDGYEDEIYKSLKAGSEKQGHFTVFKKS
;
A
#
# COMPACT_ATOMS: atom_id res chain seq x y z
N MET A 1 -34.74 -50.83 -37.07
CA MET A 1 -34.15 -49.55 -37.53
C MET A 1 -34.44 -48.52 -36.44
N ILE A 2 -33.57 -48.41 -35.43
CA ILE A 2 -33.74 -47.53 -34.26
C ILE A 2 -32.74 -46.38 -34.44
N ALA A 3 -33.26 -45.17 -34.69
CA ALA A 3 -32.45 -43.97 -34.79
C ALA A 3 -31.98 -43.55 -33.39
N LYS A 4 -30.67 -43.62 -33.14
CA LYS A 4 -30.04 -43.02 -31.96
C LYS A 4 -29.95 -41.51 -32.20
N ILE A 5 -30.78 -40.75 -31.48
CA ILE A 5 -30.63 -39.29 -31.38
C ILE A 5 -29.49 -39.04 -30.39
N LEU A 6 -28.35 -38.61 -30.92
CA LEU A 6 -27.25 -38.05 -30.12
C LEU A 6 -27.64 -36.62 -29.74
N VAL A 7 -28.07 -36.43 -28.49
CA VAL A 7 -28.16 -35.10 -27.88
C VAL A 7 -26.74 -34.68 -27.55
N GLN A 8 -26.16 -33.87 -28.43
CA GLN A 8 -24.89 -33.22 -28.18
C GLN A 8 -25.14 -32.06 -27.20
N CYS A 9 -24.94 -32.30 -25.91
CA CYS A 9 -24.88 -31.24 -24.91
C CYS A 9 -23.74 -30.30 -25.31
N LEU A 10 -24.11 -29.13 -25.84
CA LEU A 10 -23.19 -27.99 -25.95
C LEU A 10 -22.89 -27.56 -24.51
N LEU A 11 -21.80 -28.09 -23.94
CA LEU A 11 -21.13 -27.44 -22.83
C LEU A 11 -20.64 -26.10 -23.37
N ILE A 12 -21.46 -25.06 -23.20
CA ILE A 12 -21.00 -23.69 -23.30
C ILE A 12 -20.04 -23.52 -22.12
N THR A 13 -18.79 -23.90 -22.31
CA THR A 13 -17.71 -23.36 -21.50
C THR A 13 -17.77 -21.87 -21.74
N CYS A 14 -18.23 -21.13 -20.73
CA CYS A 14 -18.11 -19.68 -20.73
C CYS A 14 -16.61 -19.39 -20.81
N VAL A 15 -16.12 -19.12 -22.02
CA VAL A 15 -14.73 -18.73 -22.22
C VAL A 15 -14.72 -17.27 -21.82
N TYR A 16 -14.46 -17.01 -20.53
CA TYR A 16 -14.21 -15.66 -20.04
C TYR A 16 -13.17 -15.00 -20.94
N ALA A 17 -13.45 -13.78 -21.39
CA ALA A 17 -12.54 -13.02 -22.24
C ALA A 17 -11.36 -12.52 -21.39
N ILE A 18 -10.40 -13.40 -21.11
CA ILE A 18 -9.17 -13.00 -20.43
C ILE A 18 -8.36 -12.12 -21.37
N SER A 19 -7.87 -10.99 -20.85
CA SER A 19 -7.05 -10.07 -21.63
C SER A 19 -5.84 -10.77 -22.28
N LYS A 20 -5.50 -10.36 -23.50
CA LYS A 20 -4.34 -10.89 -24.25
C LYS A 20 -2.99 -10.44 -23.66
N HIS A 21 -3.01 -9.52 -22.72
CA HIS A 21 -1.81 -9.00 -22.04
C HIS A 21 -1.63 -9.68 -20.68
N PRO A 22 -0.38 -9.87 -20.20
CA PRO A 22 -0.12 -10.40 -18.87
C PRO A 22 -0.92 -9.62 -17.82
N ILE A 23 -1.60 -10.34 -16.93
CA ILE A 23 -2.33 -9.73 -15.80
C ILE A 23 -1.36 -9.64 -14.63
N LEU A 24 -1.40 -8.52 -13.91
CA LEU A 24 -0.61 -8.28 -12.71
C LEU A 24 -1.51 -7.85 -11.56
N ILE A 25 -1.45 -8.56 -10.44
CA ILE A 25 -2.01 -8.14 -9.16
C ILE A 25 -0.85 -7.72 -8.24
N VAL A 26 -0.89 -6.51 -7.74
CA VAL A 26 0.04 -6.02 -6.71
C VAL A 26 -0.72 -5.95 -5.40
N VAL A 27 -0.42 -6.87 -4.49
CA VAL A 27 -1.01 -6.94 -3.16
C VAL A 27 -0.12 -6.18 -2.19
N SER A 28 -0.69 -5.20 -1.49
CA SER A 28 -0.02 -4.42 -0.46
C SER A 28 -0.66 -4.63 0.89
N TYR A 29 0.16 -5.00 1.88
CA TYR A 29 -0.22 -5.10 3.28
C TYR A 29 0.41 -3.92 4.03
N ASP A 30 -0.40 -3.00 4.55
CA ASP A 30 0.09 -1.76 5.16
C ASP A 30 0.92 -2.04 6.42
N ALA A 31 2.13 -1.47 6.48
CA ALA A 31 3.10 -1.64 7.56
C ALA A 31 3.50 -3.08 7.90
N PHE A 32 3.34 -4.01 6.96
CA PHE A 32 3.80 -5.38 7.12
C PHE A 32 5.33 -5.45 7.11
N ARG A 33 5.90 -5.51 8.32
CA ARG A 33 7.34 -5.51 8.56
C ARG A 33 8.01 -6.72 7.88
N TYR A 34 9.17 -6.49 7.25
CA TYR A 34 9.91 -7.54 6.54
C TYR A 34 10.22 -8.78 7.39
N THR A 35 10.45 -8.62 8.70
CA THR A 35 10.70 -9.73 9.63
C THR A 35 9.47 -10.61 9.86
N SER A 36 8.26 -10.11 9.60
CA SER A 36 7.02 -10.88 9.77
C SER A 36 6.95 -12.04 8.77
N PHE A 37 7.59 -11.94 7.59
CA PHE A 37 7.68 -13.01 6.60
C PHE A 37 8.46 -14.25 7.07
N ASP A 38 9.31 -14.10 8.09
CA ASP A 38 10.12 -15.21 8.61
C ASP A 38 9.48 -15.89 9.83
N THR A 39 8.34 -15.40 10.31
CA THR A 39 7.60 -15.97 11.44
C THR A 39 6.84 -17.25 11.07
N GLU A 40 6.56 -18.13 12.02
CA GLU A 40 5.71 -19.31 11.80
C GLU A 40 4.22 -18.96 11.57
N LEU A 41 3.84 -17.69 11.74
CA LEU A 41 2.49 -17.19 11.56
C LEU A 41 2.06 -17.12 10.08
N VAL A 42 3.01 -17.21 9.15
CA VAL A 42 2.76 -17.00 7.71
C VAL A 42 3.17 -18.19 6.82
N PRO A 43 2.65 -19.40 7.09
CA PRO A 43 3.02 -20.60 6.33
C PRO A 43 2.71 -20.49 4.82
N ASN A 44 1.63 -19.79 4.43
CA ASN A 44 1.26 -19.66 3.01
C ASN A 44 2.19 -18.70 2.26
N MET A 45 2.51 -17.54 2.85
CA MET A 45 3.51 -16.62 2.31
C MET A 45 4.90 -17.26 2.27
N LYS A 46 5.27 -18.08 3.28
CA LYS A 46 6.50 -18.88 3.26
C LYS A 46 6.51 -19.90 2.12
N ARG A 47 5.39 -20.58 1.86
CA ARG A 47 5.25 -21.47 0.71
C ARG A 47 5.49 -20.70 -0.59
N LEU A 48 4.87 -19.52 -0.75
CA LEU A 48 5.06 -18.63 -1.90
C LEU A 48 6.53 -18.22 -2.08
N LYS A 49 7.24 -17.89 -0.99
CA LYS A 49 8.68 -17.59 -1.01
C LYS A 49 9.52 -18.75 -1.57
N ASN A 50 9.11 -20.00 -1.30
CA ASN A 50 9.83 -21.20 -1.74
C ASN A 50 9.57 -21.58 -3.21
N VAL A 51 8.37 -21.30 -3.73
CA VAL A 51 7.99 -21.66 -5.11
C VAL A 51 8.12 -20.49 -6.10
N GLY A 52 8.20 -19.27 -5.60
CA GLY A 52 8.26 -18.03 -6.37
C GLY A 52 9.62 -17.34 -6.35
N THR A 53 9.61 -16.05 -6.68
CA THR A 53 10.78 -15.15 -6.57
C THR A 53 10.58 -14.20 -5.40
N TYR A 54 11.61 -13.98 -4.60
CA TYR A 54 11.55 -13.09 -3.44
C TYR A 54 12.79 -12.20 -3.34
N ALA A 55 12.67 -11.12 -2.56
CA ALA A 55 13.77 -10.28 -2.11
C ALA A 55 13.79 -10.26 -0.57
N ASP A 56 14.97 -10.12 0.05
CA ASP A 56 15.10 -10.15 1.51
C ASP A 56 14.29 -9.04 2.20
N HIS A 57 14.25 -7.85 1.59
CA HIS A 57 13.39 -6.74 2.01
C HIS A 57 13.27 -5.71 0.88
N LEU A 58 12.22 -4.89 0.95
CA LEU A 58 12.04 -3.71 0.10
C LEU A 58 12.60 -2.48 0.80
N ILE A 59 13.40 -1.66 0.11
CA ILE A 59 13.85 -0.36 0.62
C ILE A 59 12.80 0.69 0.26
N ASN A 60 12.08 1.15 1.28
CA ASN A 60 11.02 2.16 1.15
C ASN A 60 11.61 3.56 0.90
N VAL A 61 10.85 4.43 0.24
CA VAL A 61 11.23 5.85 0.09
C VAL A 61 11.04 6.59 1.40
N PHE A 62 11.83 7.64 1.61
CA PHE A 62 11.65 8.54 2.75
C PHE A 62 10.61 9.64 2.43
N PRO A 63 9.67 9.95 3.35
CA PRO A 63 9.43 9.28 4.63
C PRO A 63 8.70 7.95 4.46
N THR A 64 8.93 7.00 5.37
CA THR A 64 8.28 5.68 5.42
C THR A 64 6.83 5.81 5.90
N LYS A 65 5.99 6.36 5.03
CA LYS A 65 4.55 6.59 5.23
C LYS A 65 3.77 5.99 4.07
N THR A 66 2.52 5.65 4.35
CA THR A 66 1.63 4.95 3.42
C THR A 66 1.57 5.57 2.04
N PHE A 67 1.15 6.83 1.98
CA PHE A 67 0.89 7.50 0.71
C PHE A 67 2.16 7.73 -0.14
N PRO A 68 3.27 8.30 0.39
CA PRO A 68 4.51 8.45 -0.39
C PRO A 68 5.04 7.13 -0.96
N ASN A 69 4.97 6.03 -0.19
CA ASN A 69 5.51 4.75 -0.61
C ASN A 69 4.64 4.07 -1.67
N HIS A 70 3.33 3.98 -1.45
CA HIS A 70 2.44 3.42 -2.45
C HIS A 70 2.42 4.24 -3.75
N HIS A 71 2.52 5.57 -3.67
CA HIS A 71 2.70 6.39 -4.87
C HIS A 71 4.00 6.08 -5.60
N SER A 72 5.10 5.89 -4.85
CA SER A 72 6.40 5.54 -5.43
C SER A 72 6.40 4.15 -6.05
N ILE A 73 5.72 3.18 -5.45
CA ILE A 73 5.51 1.83 -5.99
C ILE A 73 4.75 1.91 -7.33
N ALA A 74 3.67 2.69 -7.39
CA ALA A 74 2.85 2.80 -8.59
C ALA A 74 3.56 3.56 -9.74
N THR A 75 4.37 4.57 -9.42
CA THR A 75 4.91 5.51 -10.41
C THR A 75 6.40 5.35 -10.71
N GLY A 76 7.16 4.73 -9.82
CA GLY A 76 8.63 4.70 -9.86
C GLY A 76 9.28 6.07 -9.61
N LEU A 77 8.56 7.03 -9.03
CA LEU A 77 9.05 8.38 -8.75
C LEU A 77 9.29 8.59 -7.26
N TYR A 78 10.37 9.30 -6.92
CA TYR A 78 10.55 9.79 -5.54
C TYR A 78 9.53 10.89 -5.20
N PRO A 79 9.04 10.94 -3.95
CA PRO A 79 8.16 12.00 -3.51
C PRO A 79 8.90 13.35 -3.55
N LYS A 80 8.37 14.30 -4.34
CA LYS A 80 8.91 15.67 -4.41
C LYS A 80 8.49 16.55 -3.22
N CYS A 81 7.36 16.20 -2.59
CA CYS A 81 6.86 16.87 -1.38
C CYS A 81 6.85 15.85 -0.24
N THR A 82 7.62 16.16 0.79
CA THR A 82 7.58 15.48 2.06
C THR A 82 6.25 15.85 2.75
N VAL A 83 5.50 14.84 3.19
CA VAL A 83 4.24 14.87 3.97
C VAL A 83 3.06 15.74 3.48
N SER A 84 2.09 15.06 2.86
CA SER A 84 0.68 15.32 3.14
C SER A 84 0.13 14.05 3.77
N SER A 85 -0.25 14.12 5.04
CA SER A 85 -0.96 13.06 5.76
C SER A 85 -2.29 12.80 5.03
N VAL A 86 -2.43 11.67 4.34
CA VAL A 86 -3.70 11.29 3.71
C VAL A 86 -3.90 9.78 3.83
N THR A 87 -4.90 9.40 4.61
CA THR A 87 -5.49 8.06 4.70
C THR A 87 -6.42 7.82 3.51
N ALA A 88 -5.97 7.05 2.52
CA ALA A 88 -6.83 6.23 1.66
C ALA A 88 -5.98 5.59 0.55
N ILE A 89 -5.91 4.26 0.54
CA ILE A 89 -5.52 3.51 -0.65
C ILE A 89 -6.68 2.62 -1.04
N THR A 90 -7.03 2.76 -2.30
CA THR A 90 -8.16 2.16 -2.98
C THR A 90 -7.60 1.16 -3.98
N ILE A 91 -8.38 0.11 -4.26
CA ILE A 91 -8.05 -0.87 -5.29
C ILE A 91 -8.02 -0.18 -6.67
N LEU A 92 -6.91 -0.25 -7.39
CA LEU A 92 -6.66 0.50 -8.65
C LEU A 92 -6.43 -0.42 -9.83
N THR A 93 -6.95 -0.06 -11.01
CA THR A 93 -6.59 -0.71 -12.27
C THR A 93 -6.17 0.31 -13.34
N MET A 94 -5.03 0.09 -14.02
CA MET A 94 -4.53 1.01 -15.06
C MET A 94 -4.10 0.26 -16.32
N GLU A 95 -4.49 0.80 -17.48
CA GLU A 95 -3.96 0.40 -18.80
C GLU A 95 -2.71 1.24 -19.14
N ARG A 96 -1.63 0.60 -19.63
CA ARG A 96 -0.30 1.24 -19.75
C ARG A 96 0.05 1.61 -21.20
N ARG A 97 0.55 2.84 -21.42
CA ARG A 97 1.63 3.09 -22.40
C ARG A 97 2.56 4.24 -22.00
N SER A 98 3.81 4.12 -22.46
CA SER A 98 5.02 4.85 -22.05
C SER A 98 5.08 6.34 -22.45
N ARG A 99 5.34 7.24 -21.49
CA ARG A 99 6.47 8.23 -21.45
C ARG A 99 6.32 9.27 -20.32
N ARG A 100 7.44 9.72 -19.75
CA ARG A 100 7.61 10.58 -18.53
C ARG A 100 7.03 12.01 -18.63
N ARG A 101 6.41 12.51 -17.54
CA ARG A 101 6.55 13.88 -16.94
C ARG A 101 5.70 14.02 -15.66
N SER A 102 6.17 14.80 -14.67
CA SER A 102 5.58 14.98 -13.31
C SER A 102 5.27 16.45 -13.01
N ILE A 103 4.11 16.75 -12.40
CA ILE A 103 3.77 17.93 -11.55
C ILE A 103 2.52 17.59 -10.71
N PHE A 104 2.45 17.90 -9.41
CA PHE A 104 1.18 18.21 -8.71
C PHE A 104 1.38 19.09 -7.46
N ARG A 105 0.43 20.01 -7.24
CA ARG A 105 0.27 20.96 -6.13
C ARG A 105 -1.15 20.78 -5.55
N ASP A 106 -1.28 21.04 -4.25
CA ASP A 106 -2.48 21.12 -3.39
C ASP A 106 -3.17 19.82 -2.93
N TYR A 107 -3.74 19.93 -1.72
CA TYR A 107 -4.10 18.93 -0.71
C TYR A 107 -5.52 18.34 -0.86
N ASP A 108 -5.79 17.32 -0.04
CA ASP A 108 -7.08 16.72 0.38
C ASP A 108 -7.75 15.60 -0.44
N VAL A 109 -7.92 14.47 0.29
CA VAL A 109 -8.86 13.32 0.23
C VAL A 109 -9.17 12.64 -1.11
N ALA A 110 -8.97 11.31 -1.14
CA ALA A 110 -9.37 10.36 -2.20
C ALA A 110 -8.61 10.41 -3.54
N ARG A 111 -7.27 10.34 -3.53
CA ARG A 111 -6.45 10.41 -4.75
C ARG A 111 -6.32 9.13 -5.59
N ALA A 112 -7.20 8.17 -5.42
CA ALA A 112 -7.28 7.03 -6.33
C ALA A 112 -8.06 7.35 -7.61
N SER A 113 -8.77 8.47 -7.72
CA SER A 113 -9.62 8.79 -8.89
C SER A 113 -9.02 9.80 -9.87
N PHE A 114 -7.73 10.13 -9.74
CA PHE A 114 -7.12 11.15 -10.62
C PHE A 114 -6.73 10.57 -11.97
N PRO A 115 -7.10 11.23 -13.08
CA PRO A 115 -6.62 10.84 -14.40
C PRO A 115 -5.09 10.92 -14.43
N TYR A 116 -4.43 9.81 -14.75
CA TYR A 116 -2.99 9.79 -14.95
C TYR A 116 -2.69 9.80 -16.44
N GLN A 117 -2.00 10.84 -16.91
CA GLN A 117 -1.71 11.06 -18.34
C GLN A 117 -2.95 11.13 -19.22
N GLY A 118 -4.06 11.65 -18.70
CA GLY A 118 -5.33 11.76 -19.41
C GLY A 118 -6.15 10.46 -19.43
N GLN A 119 -5.67 9.39 -18.79
CA GLN A 119 -6.38 8.13 -18.67
C GLN A 119 -7.02 8.00 -17.29
N ASN A 120 -8.30 7.60 -17.27
CA ASN A 120 -8.99 7.24 -16.04
C ASN A 120 -8.80 5.75 -15.73
N ILE A 121 -8.89 5.44 -14.45
CA ILE A 121 -8.91 4.08 -13.94
C ILE A 121 -10.21 3.38 -14.36
N THR A 122 -10.10 2.12 -14.81
CA THR A 122 -11.24 1.33 -15.31
C THR A 122 -12.18 0.95 -14.18
N TYR A 123 -11.63 0.41 -13.10
CA TYR A 123 -12.36 0.07 -11.89
C TYR A 123 -11.74 0.71 -10.66
N ILE A 124 -12.60 1.31 -9.84
CA ILE A 124 -12.22 1.95 -8.59
C ILE A 124 -13.20 1.53 -7.50
N LYS A 125 -12.68 1.14 -6.33
CA LYS A 125 -13.48 0.86 -5.13
C LYS A 125 -13.02 1.79 -4.03
N THR A 126 -13.82 2.81 -3.72
CA THR A 126 -13.52 3.75 -2.61
C THR A 126 -13.22 2.98 -1.33
N PHE A 127 -12.14 3.38 -0.64
CA PHE A 127 -11.73 2.79 0.62
C PHE A 127 -12.91 2.73 1.62
N GLN A 128 -13.10 1.54 2.18
CA GLN A 128 -14.11 1.22 3.16
C GLN A 128 -13.45 0.34 4.23
N PRO A 129 -13.26 0.85 5.47
CA PRO A 129 -12.50 0.14 6.50
C PRO A 129 -13.11 -1.23 6.82
N ASP A 130 -14.44 -1.31 6.86
CA ASP A 130 -15.18 -2.54 7.20
C ASP A 130 -15.43 -3.46 6.00
N TYR A 131 -14.80 -3.21 4.84
CA TYR A 131 -15.02 -4.03 3.67
C TYR A 131 -14.29 -5.36 3.80
N ASP A 132 -15.06 -6.45 3.85
CA ASP A 132 -14.56 -7.82 4.00
C ASP A 132 -13.45 -8.16 3.00
N TRP A 133 -12.36 -8.72 3.51
CA TRP A 133 -11.16 -9.00 2.74
C TRP A 133 -11.37 -10.07 1.67
N SER A 134 -12.24 -11.06 1.91
CA SER A 134 -12.57 -12.08 0.93
C SER A 134 -13.41 -11.50 -0.20
N GLU A 135 -14.35 -10.61 0.12
CA GLU A 135 -15.11 -9.86 -0.89
C GLU A 135 -14.23 -8.91 -1.72
N ARG A 136 -13.18 -8.32 -1.12
CA ARG A 136 -12.17 -7.57 -1.89
C ARG A 136 -11.47 -8.45 -2.92
N VAL A 137 -11.02 -9.65 -2.52
CA VAL A 137 -10.41 -10.62 -3.44
C VAL A 137 -11.39 -11.00 -4.55
N LYS A 138 -12.63 -11.37 -4.23
CA LYS A 138 -13.65 -11.69 -5.24
C LYS A 138 -13.90 -10.55 -6.22
N THR A 139 -13.89 -9.31 -5.73
CA THR A 139 -14.02 -8.12 -6.59
C THR A 139 -12.85 -8.01 -7.56
N VAL A 140 -11.61 -8.23 -7.10
CA VAL A 140 -10.44 -8.27 -7.98
C VAL A 140 -10.58 -9.34 -9.06
N ILE A 141 -11.01 -10.56 -8.68
CA ILE A 141 -11.27 -11.63 -9.63
C ILE A 141 -12.33 -11.22 -10.67
N SER A 142 -13.43 -10.61 -10.22
CA SER A 142 -14.49 -10.14 -11.13
C SER A 142 -13.99 -9.10 -12.14
N TRP A 143 -13.04 -8.24 -11.76
CA TRP A 143 -12.49 -7.20 -12.64
C TRP A 143 -11.53 -7.78 -13.68
N ILE A 144 -10.73 -8.78 -13.33
CA ILE A 144 -9.79 -9.41 -14.28
C ILE A 144 -10.51 -10.39 -15.23
N THR A 145 -11.67 -10.90 -14.84
CA THR A 145 -12.53 -11.77 -15.67
C THR A 145 -13.69 -11.02 -16.33
N ASP A 146 -13.73 -9.69 -16.29
CA ASP A 146 -14.78 -8.91 -16.95
C ASP A 146 -14.71 -9.13 -18.47
N ASP A 147 -15.84 -9.47 -19.08
CA ASP A 147 -15.90 -9.83 -20.50
C ASP A 147 -15.79 -8.61 -21.44
N GLU A 148 -16.15 -7.41 -20.97
CA GLU A 148 -16.14 -6.18 -21.77
C GLU A 148 -14.89 -5.34 -21.53
N LYS A 149 -14.44 -5.23 -20.26
CA LYS A 149 -13.38 -4.32 -19.83
C LYS A 149 -12.40 -4.98 -18.85
N PRO A 150 -11.77 -6.12 -19.19
CA PRO A 150 -10.91 -6.85 -18.27
C PRO A 150 -9.75 -6.00 -17.74
N ALA A 151 -9.51 -6.04 -16.42
CA ALA A 151 -8.38 -5.39 -15.79
C ALA A 151 -7.07 -6.17 -16.01
N ASN A 152 -6.00 -5.46 -16.40
CA ASN A 152 -4.67 -6.04 -16.61
C ASN A 152 -3.66 -5.73 -15.52
N LEU A 153 -3.93 -4.71 -14.71
CA LEU A 153 -3.15 -4.35 -13.53
C LEU A 153 -4.17 -4.09 -12.43
N VAL A 154 -3.99 -4.70 -11.26
CA VAL A 154 -4.82 -4.48 -10.09
C VAL A 154 -3.93 -4.20 -8.88
N MET A 155 -4.10 -3.07 -8.22
CA MET A 155 -3.51 -2.80 -6.90
C MET A 155 -4.53 -3.25 -5.86
N LEU A 156 -4.23 -4.27 -5.07
CA LEU A 156 -5.06 -4.75 -3.96
C LEU A 156 -4.41 -4.33 -2.65
N TYR A 157 -5.18 -3.72 -1.75
CA TYR A 157 -4.66 -3.13 -0.52
C TYR A 157 -5.42 -3.66 0.71
N PHE A 158 -4.67 -3.90 1.77
CA PHE A 158 -5.15 -4.27 3.10
C PHE A 158 -4.51 -3.34 4.14
N GLU A 159 -5.34 -2.79 5.03
CA GLU A 159 -4.97 -1.77 6.01
C GLU A 159 -4.21 -2.30 7.22
N GLU A 160 -4.09 -3.62 7.32
CA GLU A 160 -3.45 -4.30 8.42
C GLU A 160 -2.09 -4.86 7.99
N PRO A 161 -1.14 -5.00 8.93
CA PRO A 161 -1.28 -4.77 10.38
C PRO A 161 -1.10 -3.32 10.85
N ASP A 162 -1.01 -2.31 9.97
CA ASP A 162 -0.71 -0.93 10.36
C ASP A 162 -1.65 -0.37 11.45
N THR A 163 -2.97 -0.49 11.23
CA THR A 163 -3.98 0.09 12.13
C THR A 163 -3.82 -0.42 13.57
N HIS A 164 -3.73 -1.73 13.75
CA HIS A 164 -3.56 -2.32 15.08
C HIS A 164 -2.12 -2.27 15.58
N GLY A 165 -1.13 -2.28 14.68
CA GLY A 165 0.28 -2.04 15.02
C GLY A 165 0.47 -0.66 15.65
N HIS A 166 -0.26 0.36 15.17
CA HIS A 166 -0.29 1.68 15.78
C HIS A 166 -0.96 1.71 17.16
N ALA A 167 -2.03 0.94 17.36
CA ALA A 167 -2.79 0.94 18.60
C ALA A 167 -2.15 0.10 19.72
N PHE A 168 -1.57 -1.05 19.37
CA PHE A 168 -1.14 -2.09 20.31
C PHE A 168 0.36 -2.39 20.26
N GLY A 169 1.05 -1.88 19.24
CA GLY A 169 2.46 -2.18 18.97
C GLY A 169 2.63 -3.42 18.07
N PRO A 170 3.72 -3.47 17.29
CA PRO A 170 3.95 -4.51 16.28
C PRO A 170 4.17 -5.92 16.84
N ASP A 171 4.54 -6.04 18.11
CA ASP A 171 4.83 -7.33 18.75
C ASP A 171 3.65 -7.84 19.61
N SER A 172 2.46 -7.24 19.46
CA SER A 172 1.27 -7.60 20.23
C SER A 172 0.56 -8.86 19.68
N GLU A 173 -0.15 -9.58 20.55
CA GLU A 173 -0.91 -10.79 20.17
C GLU A 173 -1.96 -10.50 19.10
N ILE A 174 -2.67 -9.37 19.20
CA ILE A 174 -3.64 -8.94 18.19
C ILE A 174 -2.99 -8.70 16.82
N VAL A 175 -1.76 -8.19 16.77
CA VAL A 175 -1.02 -8.04 15.50
C VAL A 175 -0.62 -9.40 14.95
N ASN A 176 -0.23 -10.35 15.80
CA ASN A 176 0.06 -11.73 15.36
C ASN A 176 -1.17 -12.40 14.74
N GLU A 177 -2.34 -12.29 15.37
CA GLU A 177 -3.62 -12.79 14.83
C GLU A 177 -3.95 -12.16 13.46
N LEU A 178 -3.69 -10.86 13.31
CA LEU A 178 -3.91 -10.17 12.03
C LEU A 178 -2.92 -10.61 10.96
N ILE A 179 -1.66 -10.87 11.32
CA ILE A 179 -0.65 -11.44 10.41
C ILE A 179 -1.10 -12.82 9.91
N GLU A 180 -1.60 -13.69 10.79
CA GLU A 180 -2.16 -14.99 10.39
C GLU A 180 -3.37 -14.82 9.46
N LYS A 181 -4.24 -13.85 9.75
CA LYS A 181 -5.39 -13.53 8.89
C LYS A 181 -4.95 -13.03 7.49
N LEU A 182 -3.87 -12.26 7.41
CA LEU A 182 -3.27 -11.82 6.15
C LEU A 182 -2.62 -12.97 5.37
N ASP A 183 -2.03 -13.93 6.06
CA ASP A 183 -1.54 -15.17 5.43
C ASP A 183 -2.69 -16.00 4.85
N ASN A 184 -3.79 -16.12 5.59
CA ASN A 184 -4.99 -16.82 5.12
C ASN A 184 -5.66 -16.13 3.91
N ILE A 185 -5.71 -14.78 3.88
CA ILE A 185 -6.25 -14.10 2.68
C ILE A 185 -5.31 -14.24 1.47
N THR A 186 -4.01 -14.41 1.71
CA THR A 186 -3.03 -14.69 0.65
C THR A 186 -3.29 -16.04 0.01
N LEU A 187 -3.50 -17.08 0.83
CA LEU A 187 -3.94 -18.39 0.35
C LEU A 187 -5.26 -18.30 -0.41
N TYR A 188 -6.23 -17.59 0.14
CA TYR A 188 -7.55 -17.43 -0.49
C TYR A 188 -7.46 -16.80 -1.88
N LEU A 189 -6.57 -15.81 -2.09
CA LEU A 189 -6.32 -15.24 -3.41
C LEU A 189 -5.80 -16.30 -4.40
N GLU A 190 -4.83 -17.13 -4.00
CA GLU A 190 -4.32 -18.21 -4.84
C GLU A 190 -5.40 -19.23 -5.18
N GLU A 191 -6.22 -19.63 -4.22
CA GLU A 191 -7.36 -20.53 -4.43
C GLU A 191 -8.37 -19.94 -5.43
N GLN A 192 -8.66 -18.63 -5.33
CA GLN A 192 -9.56 -17.98 -6.28
C GLN A 192 -8.96 -17.93 -7.69
N LEU A 193 -7.65 -17.71 -7.83
CA LEU A 193 -6.98 -17.75 -9.13
C LEU A 193 -7.04 -19.17 -9.73
N GLU A 194 -6.82 -20.21 -8.93
CA GLU A 194 -6.91 -21.60 -9.37
C GLU A 194 -8.33 -21.96 -9.82
N GLN A 195 -9.34 -21.64 -9.00
CA GLN A 195 -10.75 -21.92 -9.29
C GLN A 195 -11.22 -21.27 -10.60
N HIS A 196 -10.62 -20.15 -11.00
CA HIS A 196 -10.96 -19.43 -12.24
C HIS A 196 -10.00 -19.75 -13.41
N ASN A 197 -9.12 -20.76 -13.27
CA ASN A 197 -8.12 -21.14 -14.29
C ASN A 197 -7.19 -19.96 -14.68
N LEU A 198 -6.75 -19.21 -13.68
CA LEU A 198 -5.92 -18.00 -13.80
C LEU A 198 -4.49 -18.18 -13.28
N SER A 199 -4.15 -19.29 -12.61
CA SER A 199 -2.83 -19.51 -11.99
C SER A 199 -1.65 -19.28 -12.93
N ASP A 200 -1.73 -19.74 -14.19
CA ASP A 200 -0.67 -19.57 -15.19
C ASP A 200 -0.79 -18.28 -16.02
N LYS A 201 -1.76 -17.42 -15.70
CA LYS A 201 -2.10 -16.22 -16.48
C LYS A 201 -1.88 -14.91 -15.71
N VAL A 202 -1.84 -14.99 -14.39
CA VAL A 202 -1.75 -13.83 -13.50
C VAL A 202 -0.42 -13.86 -12.77
N ASN A 203 0.31 -12.75 -12.85
CA ASN A 203 1.46 -12.49 -11.98
C ASN A 203 0.93 -11.83 -10.70
N VAL A 204 1.42 -12.27 -9.54
CA VAL A 204 1.08 -11.66 -8.26
C VAL A 204 2.36 -11.18 -7.58
N ILE A 205 2.36 -9.92 -7.13
CA ILE A 205 3.45 -9.33 -6.33
C ILE A 205 2.87 -9.01 -4.96
N HIS A 206 3.41 -9.64 -3.92
CA HIS A 206 3.10 -9.33 -2.52
C HIS A 206 4.17 -8.38 -1.97
N LEU A 207 3.76 -7.26 -1.38
CA LEU A 207 4.68 -6.26 -0.84
C LEU A 207 4.09 -5.51 0.35
N SER A 208 4.91 -4.63 0.93
CA SER A 208 4.51 -3.65 1.91
C SER A 208 5.15 -2.30 1.61
N ASP A 209 4.50 -1.24 2.07
CA ASP A 209 4.85 0.15 1.85
C ASP A 209 5.75 0.74 2.95
N HIS A 210 5.76 0.14 4.14
CA HIS A 210 6.75 0.40 5.19
C HIS A 210 6.75 -0.74 6.22
N GLY A 211 7.64 -0.62 7.21
CA GLY A 211 7.56 -1.44 8.43
C GLY A 211 6.87 -0.72 9.57
N MET A 212 6.91 -1.35 10.74
CA MET A 212 6.45 -0.79 12.01
C MET A 212 7.52 -1.01 13.08
N VAL A 213 7.64 -0.07 14.01
CA VAL A 213 8.53 -0.17 15.18
C VAL A 213 7.84 0.37 16.42
N SER A 214 8.08 -0.28 17.56
CA SER A 214 7.58 0.15 18.86
C SER A 214 8.18 1.49 19.27
N VAL A 215 7.35 2.38 19.82
CA VAL A 215 7.79 3.65 20.42
C VAL A 215 7.36 3.66 21.88
N THR A 216 8.26 3.99 22.79
CA THR A 216 7.96 4.06 24.23
C THR A 216 7.98 5.50 24.75
N PRO A 217 7.18 5.84 25.78
CA PRO A 217 7.07 7.21 26.30
C PRO A 217 8.39 7.91 26.64
N PRO A 218 9.44 7.22 27.18
CA PRO A 218 10.73 7.86 27.45
C PRO A 218 11.41 8.48 26.22
N TYR A 219 11.06 8.04 25.01
CA TYR A 219 11.61 8.56 23.76
C TYR A 219 10.68 9.57 23.06
N PHE A 220 9.58 9.97 23.71
CA PHE A 220 8.70 10.99 23.15
C PHE A 220 9.36 12.36 23.23
N ILE A 221 9.47 13.02 22.09
CA ILE A 221 10.06 14.35 21.98
C ILE A 221 8.92 15.36 21.89
N ASN A 222 8.75 16.17 22.92
CA ASN A 222 7.89 17.33 22.85
C ASN A 222 8.65 18.50 22.19
N ILE A 223 8.55 18.64 20.87
CA ILE A 223 9.23 19.73 20.16
C ILE A 223 8.68 21.13 20.48
N THR A 224 7.45 21.25 21.00
CA THR A 224 6.84 22.54 21.30
C THR A 224 7.56 23.30 22.41
N GLN A 225 8.31 22.60 23.26
CA GLN A 225 9.14 23.24 24.29
C GLN A 225 10.31 24.07 23.72
N TYR A 226 10.64 23.88 22.44
CA TYR A 226 11.69 24.59 21.73
C TYR A 226 11.16 25.68 20.80
N LEU A 227 9.84 25.85 20.73
CA LEU A 227 9.18 26.71 19.75
C LEU A 227 8.29 27.73 20.44
N LYS A 228 8.24 28.94 19.91
CA LYS A 228 7.36 29.99 20.39
C LYS A 228 6.03 29.95 19.62
N ASN A 229 4.91 29.94 20.34
CA ASN A 229 3.59 29.93 19.70
C ASN A 229 3.42 31.15 18.77
N GLY A 230 2.80 30.95 17.60
CA GLY A 230 2.57 31.99 16.59
C GLY A 230 3.77 32.32 15.70
N THR A 231 4.89 31.59 15.81
CA THR A 231 6.09 31.78 14.97
C THR A 231 6.25 30.76 13.86
N TYR A 232 5.40 29.73 13.83
CA TYR A 232 5.51 28.61 12.89
C TYR A 232 4.15 27.95 12.63
N GLU A 233 4.08 27.27 11.49
CA GLU A 233 3.14 26.20 11.20
C GLU A 233 3.90 24.86 11.18
N TRP A 234 3.18 23.75 11.29
CA TRP A 234 3.78 22.42 11.15
C TRP A 234 2.92 21.49 10.31
N THR A 235 3.55 20.52 9.67
CA THR A 235 2.87 19.49 8.89
C THR A 235 3.58 18.15 9.02
N GLY A 236 2.87 17.07 8.71
CA GLY A 236 3.31 15.70 8.95
C GLY A 236 3.02 15.19 10.36
N ALA A 237 3.58 14.03 10.67
CA ALA A 237 3.38 13.33 11.93
C ALA A 237 4.63 12.52 12.28
N SER A 238 4.77 12.16 13.56
CA SER A 238 5.84 11.26 14.02
C SER A 238 6.00 10.05 13.09
N PRO A 239 7.23 9.65 12.72
CA PRO A 239 8.50 10.18 13.20
C PRO A 239 9.06 11.37 12.40
N CYS A 240 8.35 11.87 11.38
CA CYS A 240 8.85 12.89 10.45
C CYS A 240 7.89 14.09 10.40
N ILE A 241 8.29 15.17 11.05
CA ILE A 241 7.54 16.44 11.07
C ILE A 241 8.28 17.52 10.29
N GLN A 242 7.54 18.45 9.72
CA GLN A 242 8.06 19.67 9.13
C GLN A 242 7.58 20.86 9.92
N ILE A 243 8.52 21.76 10.21
CA ILE A 243 8.22 23.07 10.78
C ILE A 243 8.39 24.08 9.65
N ILE A 244 7.37 24.90 9.45
CA ILE A 244 7.30 25.97 8.46
C ILE A 244 7.35 27.28 9.27
N PRO A 245 8.51 27.92 9.39
CA PRO A 245 8.61 29.21 10.07
C PRO A 245 7.77 30.28 9.39
N HIS A 246 7.20 31.18 10.19
CA HIS A 246 6.72 32.47 9.66
C HIS A 246 7.92 33.36 9.33
N ASP A 247 7.72 34.33 8.43
CA ASP A 247 8.75 35.26 7.97
C ASP A 247 9.52 35.90 9.15
N GLY A 248 10.84 35.76 9.13
CA GLY A 248 11.75 36.34 10.12
C GLY A 248 12.04 35.45 11.34
N TYR A 249 11.40 34.28 11.47
CA TYR A 249 11.63 33.34 12.57
C TYR A 249 12.48 32.12 12.18
N GLU A 250 12.93 32.01 10.93
CA GLU A 250 13.62 30.83 10.39
C GLU A 250 14.87 30.46 11.19
N ASP A 251 15.72 31.44 11.46
CA ASP A 251 16.97 31.22 12.17
C ASP A 251 16.77 31.01 13.67
N GLU A 252 15.79 31.69 14.28
CA GLU A 252 15.42 31.49 15.69
C GLU A 252 14.92 30.06 15.92
N ILE A 253 13.96 29.61 15.10
CA ILE A 253 13.38 28.27 15.17
C ILE A 253 14.44 27.21 14.91
N TYR A 254 15.24 27.38 13.85
CA TYR A 254 16.28 26.40 13.51
C TYR A 254 17.29 26.24 14.66
N LYS A 255 17.81 27.35 15.21
CA LYS A 255 18.77 27.31 16.33
C LYS A 255 18.16 26.68 17.58
N SER A 256 16.90 27.00 17.89
CA SER A 256 16.22 26.48 19.09
C SER A 256 15.99 24.97 18.99
N LEU A 257 15.50 24.49 17.84
CA LEU A 257 15.34 23.06 17.59
C LEU A 257 16.70 22.34 17.54
N LYS A 258 17.73 22.95 16.95
CA LYS A 258 19.08 22.38 16.88
C LYS A 258 19.70 22.21 18.26
N ALA A 259 19.58 23.22 19.12
CA ALA A 259 20.02 23.12 20.52
C ALA A 259 19.24 22.05 21.29
N GLY A 260 17.93 21.92 21.04
CA GLY A 260 17.11 20.84 21.60
C GLY A 260 17.56 19.45 21.16
N SER A 261 17.86 19.31 19.88
CA SER A 261 18.38 18.09 19.25
C SER A 261 19.73 17.68 19.83
N GLU A 262 20.65 18.62 20.03
CA GLU A 262 21.97 18.37 20.64
C GLU A 262 21.85 17.99 22.11
N LYS A 263 20.91 18.60 22.85
CA LYS A 263 20.70 18.30 24.27
C LYS A 263 20.06 16.93 24.50
N GLN A 264 19.08 16.54 23.68
CA GLN A 264 18.36 15.28 23.86
C GLN A 264 18.99 14.10 23.11
N GLY A 265 19.61 14.33 21.95
CA GLY A 265 20.23 13.28 21.13
C GLY A 265 19.25 12.35 20.40
N HIS A 266 17.93 12.57 20.51
CA HIS A 266 16.90 11.66 19.99
C HIS A 266 16.20 12.13 18.70
N PHE A 267 16.53 13.33 18.20
CA PHE A 267 16.08 13.82 16.89
C PHE A 267 17.17 14.64 16.23
N THR A 268 17.07 14.82 14.90
CA THR A 268 17.97 15.67 14.12
C THR A 268 17.16 16.69 13.33
N VAL A 269 17.70 17.90 13.21
CA VAL A 269 17.06 19.03 12.53
C VAL A 269 17.82 19.36 11.27
N PHE A 270 17.12 19.44 10.14
CA PHE A 270 17.67 19.76 8.83
C PHE A 270 16.97 21.00 8.26
N LYS A 271 17.73 21.90 7.62
CA LYS A 271 17.14 22.92 6.74
C LYS A 271 16.89 22.26 5.38
N LYS A 272 15.71 22.49 4.81
CA LYS A 272 15.44 22.09 3.42
C LYS A 272 16.27 23.01 2.52
N SER A 273 17.21 22.42 1.77
CA SER A 273 18.06 23.11 0.78
C SER A 273 17.31 23.39 -0.52
#